data_AF-A0A972QW60-F1
#
_entry.id   AF-A0A972QW60-F1
#
_cell.length_a   1.000
_cell.length_b   1.000
_cell.length_c   1.000
_cell.angle_alpha   90.00
_cell.angle_beta   90.00
_cell.angle_gamma   90.00
#
_symmetry.space_group_name_H-M   'P 1'
#
loop_
_entity.id
_entity.type
_entity.pdbx_description
1 polymer ?
#
loop_
_entity_poly.entity_id
_entity_poly.type
_entity_poly.pdbx_seq_one_letter_code
_entity_poly.pdbx_strand_id
1 'polypeptide(L)' 'MNELLKLHQRVTELEASERKYRTLVETSPDIIYILDPKGRFSLVGGAVEDLLGLTAEELIGKHFSSIICPD' A
#
# COMPACT_ATOMS: atom_id res chain seq x y z
N MET A 1 18.43 -2.52 -31.23
CA MET A 1 17.99 -3.88 -30.82
C MET A 1 18.33 -4.16 -29.34
N ASN A 2 19.56 -3.93 -28.86
CA ASN A 2 19.90 -4.14 -27.43
C ASN A 2 19.21 -3.19 -26.43
N GLU A 3 18.87 -1.96 -26.82
CA GLU A 3 18.18 -1.02 -25.91
C GLU A 3 16.72 -1.39 -25.66
N LEU A 4 16.00 -1.86 -26.69
CA LEU A 4 14.61 -2.31 -26.54
C LEU A 4 14.51 -3.51 -25.59
N LEU A 5 15.45 -4.45 -25.70
CA LEU A 5 15.53 -5.62 -24.81
C LEU A 5 15.82 -5.20 -23.36
N LYS A 6 16.77 -4.28 -23.15
CA LYS A 6 17.07 -3.74 -21.82
C LYS A 6 15.88 -3.01 -21.21
N LEU A 7 15.12 -2.25 -22.01
CA LEU A 7 13.94 -1.55 -21.53
C LEU A 7 12.85 -2.54 -21.12
N HIS A 8 12.60 -3.57 -21.94
CA HIS A 8 11.63 -4.61 -21.61
C HIS A 8 12.01 -5.35 -20.32
N GLN A 9 13.29 -5.74 -20.16
CA GLN A 9 13.78 -6.37 -18.92
C GLN A 9 13.55 -5.48 -17.70
N ARG A 10 13.87 -4.19 -17.78
CA ARG A 10 13.62 -3.23 -16.68
C ARG A 10 12.14 -3.12 -16.32
N VAL A 11 11.25 -3.11 -17.31
CA VAL A 11 9.80 -3.08 -17.08
C VAL A 11 9.35 -4.36 -16.39
N THR A 12 9.78 -5.53 -16.87
CA THR A 12 9.43 -6.83 -16.26
C THR A 12 9.94 -6.95 -14.82
N GLU A 13 11.17 -6.50 -14.56
CA GLU A 13 11.75 -6.48 -13.21
C GLU A 13 10.98 -5.54 -12.28
N LEU A 14 10.60 -4.36 -12.76
CA LEU A 14 9.80 -3.40 -12.01
C LEU A 14 8.43 -4.00 -11.66
N GLU A 15 7.72 -4.56 -12.63
CA GLU A 15 6.43 -5.20 -12.40
C GLU A 15 6.51 -6.39 -11.45
N ALA A 16 7.58 -7.20 -11.55
CA ALA A 16 7.79 -8.32 -10.64
C ALA A 16 8.03 -7.84 -9.20
N SER A 17 8.79 -6.76 -9.04
CA SER A 17 9.02 -6.12 -7.75
C SER A 17 7.73 -5.52 -7.17
N GLU A 18 6.94 -4.81 -7.98
CA GLU A 18 5.66 -4.23 -7.59
C GLU A 18 4.65 -5.31 -7.18
N ARG A 19 4.52 -6.38 -7.97
CA ARG A 19 3.65 -7.53 -7.62
C ARG A 19 4.07 -8.16 -6.31
N LYS A 20 5.37 -8.41 -6.11
CA LYS A 20 5.88 -8.97 -4.86
C LYS A 20 5.59 -8.06 -3.66
N TYR A 21 5.83 -6.75 -3.81
CA TYR A 21 5.52 -5.78 -2.76
C TYR A 21 4.02 -5.78 -2.42
N ARG A 22 3.17 -5.72 -3.45
CA ARG A 22 1.71 -5.75 -3.29
C ARG A 22 1.26 -7.00 -2.54
N THR A 23 1.72 -8.18 -2.95
CA THR A 23 1.38 -9.42 -2.26
C THR A 23 1.81 -9.39 -0.79
N LEU A 24 3.03 -8.96 -0.50
CA LEU A 24 3.51 -8.89 0.89
C LEU A 24 2.66 -7.95 1.76
N VAL A 25 2.25 -6.81 1.20
CA VAL A 25 1.39 -5.86 1.90
C VAL A 25 -0.01 -6.43 2.08
N GLU A 26 -0.65 -6.94 1.02
CA GLU A 26 -2.01 -7.48 1.04
C GLU A 26 -2.15 -8.71 1.95
N THR A 27 -1.12 -9.57 2.04
CA THR A 27 -1.14 -10.77 2.89
C THR A 27 -0.57 -10.53 4.30
N SER A 28 -0.22 -9.28 4.64
CA SER A 28 0.33 -8.96 5.96
C SER A 28 -0.75 -9.13 7.04
N PRO A 29 -0.45 -9.84 8.16
CA PRO A 29 -1.38 -9.95 9.28
C PRO A 29 -1.53 -8.63 10.05
N ASP A 30 -0.58 -7.71 9.88
CA ASP A 30 -0.63 -6.36 10.46
C ASP A 30 -1.17 -5.36 9.44
N ILE A 31 -1.79 -4.28 9.94
CA ILE A 31 -2.19 -3.13 9.12
C ILE A 31 -0.94 -2.37 8.69
N ILE A 32 -0.77 -2.19 7.38
CA ILE A 32 0.31 -1.40 6.81
C ILE A 32 -0.28 -0.15 6.19
N TYR A 33 0.26 1.02 6.55
CA TYR A 33 -0.18 2.29 6.00
C TYR A 33 0.97 3.27 5.80
N ILE A 34 0.75 4.23 4.92
CA ILE A 34 1.64 5.38 4.71
C ILE A 34 0.80 6.64 4.91
N LEU A 35 1.38 7.62 5.61
CA LEU A 35 0.78 8.93 5.81
C LEU A 35 1.50 9.97 4.96
N ASP A 36 0.74 10.95 4.45
CA ASP A 36 1.29 12.19 3.94
C ASP A 36 1.82 13.07 5.09
N PRO A 37 2.54 14.18 4.79
CA PRO A 37 3.06 15.08 5.82
C PRO A 37 1.98 15.76 6.70
N LYS A 38 0.70 15.70 6.30
CA LYS A 38 -0.45 16.21 7.06
C LYS A 38 -1.12 15.09 7.87
N GLY A 39 -0.54 13.89 7.94
CA GLY A 39 -1.08 12.77 8.69
C GLY A 39 -2.26 12.06 7.99
N ARG A 40 -2.44 12.24 6.69
CA ARG A 40 -3.53 11.60 5.93
C ARG A 40 -3.05 10.33 5.26
N PHE A 41 -3.88 9.29 5.26
CA PHE A 41 -3.54 8.03 4.60
C PHE A 41 -3.32 8.22 3.10
N SER A 42 -2.13 7.88 2.61
CA SER A 42 -1.80 7.82 1.18
C SER A 42 -1.74 6.39 0.66
N LEU A 43 -1.57 5.42 1.55
CA LEU A 43 -1.66 3.99 1.27
C LEU A 43 -2.20 3.29 2.52
N VAL A 44 -3.05 2.30 2.32
CA VAL A 44 -3.53 1.40 3.36
C VAL A 44 -3.61 -0.01 2.77
N GLY A 45 -3.17 -1.02 3.52
CA GLY A 45 -3.22 -2.43 3.15
C GLY A 45 -2.97 -3.34 4.35
N GLY A 46 -2.72 -4.61 4.07
CA GLY A 46 -2.68 -5.66 5.09
C GLY A 46 -4.08 -5.98 5.63
N ALA A 47 -4.14 -6.41 6.89
CA ALA A 47 -5.36 -6.85 7.55
C ALA A 47 -6.30 -5.69 7.97
N VAL A 48 -6.37 -4.59 7.22
CA VAL A 48 -7.19 -3.42 7.60
C VAL A 48 -8.68 -3.73 7.63
N GLU A 49 -9.18 -4.45 6.61
CA GLU A 49 -10.58 -4.84 6.52
C GLU A 49 -10.92 -5.85 7.62
N ASP A 50 -10.03 -6.81 7.88
CA ASP A 50 -10.23 -7.84 8.89
C ASP A 50 -10.20 -7.28 10.33
N LEU A 51 -9.32 -6.33 10.61
CA LEU A 51 -9.09 -5.80 11.96
C LEU A 51 -9.96 -4.59 12.31
N LEU A 52 -10.24 -3.71 11.33
CA LEU A 52 -11.01 -2.48 11.55
C LEU A 52 -12.39 -2.48 10.89
N GLY A 53 -12.68 -3.40 9.97
CA GLY A 53 -13.94 -3.44 9.23
C GLY A 53 -14.10 -2.29 8.23
N LEU A 54 -13.00 -1.62 7.87
CA LEU A 54 -12.96 -0.48 6.93
C LEU A 54 -12.12 -0.85 5.72
N THR A 55 -12.55 -0.43 4.53
CA THR A 55 -11.75 -0.62 3.31
C THR A 55 -10.63 0.40 3.22
N ALA A 56 -9.61 0.09 2.43
CA ALA A 56 -8.53 1.03 2.16
C ALA A 56 -9.07 2.36 1.60
N GLU A 57 -10.00 2.29 0.64
CA GLU A 57 -10.62 3.45 -0.02
C GLU A 57 -11.35 4.37 0.97
N GLU A 58 -11.96 3.80 2.01
CA GLU A 58 -12.63 4.59 3.05
C GLU A 58 -11.65 5.37 3.91
N LEU A 59 -10.39 4.93 3.99
CA LEU A 59 -9.34 5.55 4.80
C LEU A 59 -8.46 6.50 4.01
N ILE A 60 -8.23 6.26 2.71
CA ILE A 60 -7.41 7.13 1.86
C ILE A 60 -7.87 8.59 1.97
N GLY A 61 -6.92 9.49 2.27
CA GLY A 61 -7.14 10.92 2.45
C GLY A 61 -7.70 11.33 3.82
N LYS A 62 -8.17 10.40 4.67
CA LYS A 62 -8.57 10.70 6.05
C LYS A 62 -7.33 10.84 6.94
N HIS A 63 -7.45 11.68 7.97
CA HIS A 63 -6.39 11.84 8.97
C HIS A 63 -6.34 10.61 9.88
N PHE A 64 -5.15 10.11 10.23
CA PHE A 64 -4.98 8.86 10.98
C PHE A 64 -5.75 8.82 12.31
N SER A 65 -5.97 9.99 12.92
CA SER A 65 -6.73 10.12 14.16
C SER A 65 -8.19 9.65 14.04
N SER A 66 -8.74 9.44 12.84
CA SER A 66 -10.11 8.92 12.68
C SER A 66 -10.29 7.47 13.14
N ILE A 67 -9.19 6.71 13.27
CA ILE A 67 -9.22 5.31 13.70
C ILE A 67 -8.50 5.07 15.03
N ILE A 68 -7.93 6.11 15.64
CA ILE A 68 -7.33 6.04 16.96
C ILE A 68 -8.39 6.46 17.98
N CYS A 69 -8.65 5.61 18.97
CA CYS A 69 -9.52 5.98 20.07
C CYS A 69 -8.89 7.16 20.83
N PRO A 70 -9.62 8.26 21.08
CA PRO A 70 -9.12 9.30 21.96
C PRO A 70 -8.96 8.73 23.38
N ASP A 71 -7.85 9.09 24.03
CA ASP A 71 -7.61 8.83 25.46
C ASP A 71 -8.60 9.58 26.36
#